data_AF-A0A368ZDU9-F1
#
_entry.id   AF-A0A368ZDU9-F1
#
_cell.length_a   1.000
_cell.length_b   1.000
_cell.length_c   1.000
_cell.angle_alpha   90.00
_cell.angle_beta   90.00
_cell.angle_gamma   90.00
#
_symmetry.space_group_name_H-M   'P 1'
#
loop_
_entity.id
_entity.type
_entity.pdbx_description
1 polymer ?
#
loop_
_entity_poly.entity_id
_entity_poly.type
_entity_poly.pdbx_seq_one_letter_code
_entity_poly.pdbx_strand_id
1 'polypeptide(L)'
;MIVQNTIDAFGDLVGDYIDHLGDLAPRDVVLARDLGPKDGPLSPQAFPPNPKATCIVAVIDHTIPFAHHLLTCASGHSRVAGIWLQGAPTVSPAPHIPFGQHLTGQQIDYLRGLDGGPVRRSPEELYRWLGLIAPANATGRWFMRQYSHGAAVAGTAAGYAPEDARGLAHPLIGVSLPDWALADTSGAATPLLIQAGVTYIIAQARSLSWLLSHGAGQPNRRPLVINISLGITAGPRDGSSLIERLQDKLSRNPPTGLGPVHFVLSAGNSRQEMLNAVLTPRAKAEPAPATPPDKPAEVMDEIGWQLLPDDRTLSSLEIWSAPHAPKQDAIRIMLTAPDGRSVTSNFAPPEAGKGQIAYIRDDLGYEVARLYLQGWGEEEDSVMRQVLTIIMPPSVVWLPDVTTAVAGKWMLQLLSAPAGSCDVVIQRDDRVPGFPPSGRQSYLVDPGYQIWLPNGQWPGPDPVPPKAMIRRDGTLNAYAWGSEQIRCGAALGPFSENPTRIAPYSSLLKDGAAGDLVATGDRGMARRGVLASGMTPAAMSLVSGTSIATPRLTRWLAETMASLAEAERPKTRDEVIALARAARFGWPDPPRVDPKMPWDIGE
;
A
#
# COMPACT_ATOMS: atom_id res chain seq x y z
N MET A 1 7.12 -11.00 -25.60
CA MET A 1 6.40 -9.96 -26.38
C MET A 1 5.32 -9.24 -25.59
N ILE A 2 4.26 -9.86 -25.03
CA ILE A 2 3.18 -9.08 -24.37
C ILE A 2 3.68 -8.17 -23.22
N VAL A 3 4.62 -8.64 -22.40
CA VAL A 3 5.26 -7.83 -21.34
C VAL A 3 6.03 -6.65 -21.95
N GLN A 4 6.93 -6.91 -22.90
CA GLN A 4 7.70 -5.87 -23.61
C GLN A 4 6.77 -4.81 -24.23
N ASN A 5 5.80 -5.19 -25.05
CA ASN A 5 4.85 -4.24 -25.65
C ASN A 5 3.95 -3.52 -24.61
N THR A 6 3.92 -3.97 -23.36
CA THR A 6 3.29 -3.23 -22.26
C THR A 6 4.29 -2.25 -21.65
N ILE A 7 5.53 -2.68 -21.41
CA ILE A 7 6.65 -1.84 -21.00
C ILE A 7 6.84 -0.68 -21.99
N ASP A 8 6.95 -0.96 -23.29
CA ASP A 8 7.13 0.04 -24.35
C ASP A 8 5.98 1.07 -24.39
N ALA A 9 4.74 0.65 -24.10
CA ALA A 9 3.56 1.53 -24.05
C ALA A 9 3.47 2.40 -22.78
N PHE A 10 4.28 2.08 -21.76
CA PHE A 10 4.49 2.87 -20.55
C PHE A 10 5.97 3.30 -20.40
N GLY A 11 6.77 3.23 -21.46
CA GLY A 11 8.22 3.42 -21.41
C GLY A 11 8.60 4.79 -20.86
N ASP A 12 7.91 5.83 -21.31
CA ASP A 12 8.10 7.20 -20.82
C ASP A 12 7.72 7.39 -19.34
N LEU A 13 6.92 6.49 -18.75
CA LEU A 13 6.43 6.56 -17.37
C LEU A 13 7.20 5.65 -16.40
N VAL A 14 7.93 4.65 -16.91
CA VAL A 14 8.68 3.67 -16.10
C VAL A 14 10.20 3.72 -16.39
N GLY A 15 10.61 4.23 -17.56
CA GLY A 15 11.99 4.60 -17.91
C GLY A 15 13.00 3.45 -17.96
N ASP A 16 14.29 3.83 -18.01
CA ASP A 16 15.48 2.95 -17.88
C ASP A 16 15.49 2.12 -16.58
N TYR A 17 14.56 2.40 -15.66
CA TYR A 17 14.46 1.76 -14.35
C TYR A 17 14.22 0.24 -14.43
N ILE A 18 13.52 -0.24 -15.46
CA ILE A 18 13.26 -1.68 -15.63
C ILE A 18 14.54 -2.45 -15.95
N ASP A 19 15.45 -1.88 -16.73
CA ASP A 19 16.70 -2.56 -17.09
C ASP A 19 17.63 -2.71 -15.87
N HIS A 20 17.47 -1.85 -14.86
CA HIS A 20 18.16 -1.90 -13.57
C HIS A 20 17.36 -2.53 -12.42
N LEU A 21 16.13 -3.01 -12.65
CA LEU A 21 15.34 -3.70 -11.61
C LEU A 21 16.05 -4.95 -11.07
N GLY A 22 16.84 -5.63 -11.92
CA GLY A 22 17.66 -6.78 -11.53
C GLY A 22 18.83 -6.44 -10.60
N ASP A 23 19.32 -5.19 -10.61
CA ASP A 23 20.42 -4.73 -9.75
C ASP A 23 19.95 -4.45 -8.30
N LEU A 24 18.65 -4.23 -8.11
CA LEU A 24 18.02 -3.97 -6.81
C LEU A 24 17.70 -5.26 -6.04
N ALA A 25 17.47 -6.36 -6.76
CA ALA A 25 17.22 -7.65 -6.17
C ALA A 25 18.53 -8.36 -5.80
N PRO A 26 18.59 -9.09 -4.67
CA PRO A 26 19.68 -10.03 -4.42
C PRO A 26 19.79 -11.02 -5.57
N ARG A 27 21.03 -11.30 -6.03
CA ARG A 27 21.29 -12.20 -7.18
C ARG A 27 20.51 -13.53 -7.04
N ASP A 28 19.80 -13.88 -8.10
CA ASP A 28 19.00 -15.10 -8.20
C ASP A 28 19.80 -16.35 -7.79
N VAL A 29 19.32 -17.04 -6.75
CA VAL A 29 19.82 -18.37 -6.39
C VAL A 29 19.17 -19.39 -7.30
N VAL A 30 19.89 -19.80 -8.35
CA VAL A 30 19.38 -20.76 -9.34
C VAL A 30 19.24 -22.16 -8.72
N LEU A 31 18.01 -22.63 -8.56
CA LEU A 31 17.66 -23.96 -8.08
C LEU A 31 17.00 -24.76 -9.20
N ALA A 32 17.75 -25.06 -10.26
CA ALA A 32 17.28 -25.72 -11.47
C ALA A 32 16.42 -26.96 -11.19
N ARG A 33 15.12 -26.90 -11.52
CA ARG A 33 14.16 -28.01 -11.42
C ARG A 33 13.10 -27.92 -12.52
N ASP A 34 12.46 -29.05 -12.80
CA ASP A 34 11.40 -29.16 -13.79
C ASP A 34 10.07 -28.53 -13.31
N LEU A 35 9.60 -27.50 -14.03
CA LEU A 35 8.29 -26.87 -13.81
C LEU A 35 7.16 -27.51 -14.64
N GLY A 36 7.49 -28.52 -15.46
CA GLY A 36 6.58 -29.20 -16.36
C GLY A 36 6.62 -28.64 -17.80
N PRO A 37 6.09 -29.40 -18.78
CA PRO A 37 6.14 -29.04 -20.20
C PRO A 37 5.05 -28.03 -20.62
N LYS A 38 4.27 -27.51 -19.67
CA LYS A 38 3.12 -26.63 -19.88
C LYS A 38 3.29 -25.33 -19.10
N ASP A 39 3.07 -24.20 -19.76
CA ASP A 39 3.25 -22.86 -19.19
C ASP A 39 2.00 -21.96 -19.31
N GLY A 40 0.83 -22.51 -19.69
CA GLY A 40 -0.39 -21.72 -19.86
C GLY A 40 -0.96 -21.16 -18.54
N PRO A 41 -1.71 -20.03 -18.59
CA PRO A 41 -2.28 -19.39 -17.40
C PRO A 41 -3.10 -20.33 -16.50
N LEU A 42 -4.00 -21.15 -17.05
CA LEU A 42 -4.85 -22.07 -16.27
C LEU A 42 -4.99 -23.41 -16.99
N SER A 43 -5.17 -24.49 -16.22
CA SER A 43 -5.64 -25.76 -16.79
C SER A 43 -7.14 -25.69 -17.13
N PRO A 44 -7.64 -26.41 -18.16
CA PRO A 44 -9.04 -26.33 -18.59
C PRO A 44 -10.09 -26.57 -17.49
N GLN A 45 -9.75 -27.38 -16.50
CA GLN A 45 -10.58 -27.72 -15.34
C GLN A 45 -10.81 -26.54 -14.38
N ALA A 46 -10.03 -25.46 -14.53
CA ALA A 46 -10.17 -24.20 -13.80
C ALA A 46 -10.78 -23.08 -14.66
N PHE A 47 -11.24 -23.36 -15.88
CA PHE A 47 -11.89 -22.35 -16.72
C PHE A 47 -13.30 -22.00 -16.20
N PRO A 48 -13.71 -20.71 -16.27
CA PRO A 48 -15.08 -20.30 -15.96
C PRO A 48 -16.09 -20.94 -16.94
N PRO A 49 -17.20 -21.51 -16.46
CA PRO A 49 -18.25 -22.09 -17.32
C PRO A 49 -18.88 -21.09 -18.28
N ASN A 50 -19.00 -19.82 -17.85
CA ASN A 50 -19.33 -18.70 -18.71
C ASN A 50 -18.16 -17.71 -18.70
N PRO A 51 -17.27 -17.73 -19.71
CA PRO A 51 -16.16 -16.79 -19.78
C PRO A 51 -16.59 -15.32 -19.81
N LYS A 52 -17.82 -14.96 -20.20
CA LYS A 52 -18.30 -13.56 -20.19
C LYS A 52 -18.61 -13.08 -18.77
N ALA A 53 -18.96 -13.98 -17.86
CA ALA A 53 -19.22 -13.71 -16.44
C ALA A 53 -17.96 -14.04 -15.62
N THR A 54 -16.89 -13.27 -15.83
CA THR A 54 -15.58 -13.50 -15.21
C THR A 54 -14.91 -12.17 -14.93
N CYS A 55 -14.40 -12.00 -13.72
CA CYS A 55 -13.60 -10.85 -13.32
C CYS A 55 -12.27 -11.34 -12.72
N ILE A 56 -11.16 -10.85 -13.27
CA ILE A 56 -9.83 -11.22 -12.81
C ILE A 56 -9.55 -10.45 -11.52
N VAL A 57 -9.16 -11.16 -10.47
CA VAL A 57 -8.70 -10.56 -9.21
C VAL A 57 -7.17 -10.57 -9.23
N ALA A 58 -6.54 -9.48 -8.82
CA ALA A 58 -5.11 -9.44 -8.60
C ALA A 58 -4.78 -8.93 -7.20
N VAL A 59 -3.68 -9.42 -6.61
CA VAL A 59 -3.24 -9.07 -5.26
C VAL A 59 -1.74 -8.83 -5.28
N ILE A 60 -1.33 -7.63 -4.85
CA ILE A 60 0.07 -7.30 -4.55
C ILE A 60 0.21 -7.24 -3.03
N ASP A 61 0.94 -8.20 -2.45
CA ASP A 61 1.10 -8.33 -0.99
C ASP A 61 2.38 -9.13 -0.63
N HIS A 62 2.50 -9.65 0.59
CA HIS A 62 3.63 -10.45 1.07
C HIS A 62 3.24 -11.89 1.38
N THR A 63 4.01 -12.86 0.89
CA THR A 63 3.84 -14.29 1.22
C THR A 63 2.43 -14.78 0.88
N ILE A 64 2.06 -14.65 -0.40
CA ILE A 64 0.77 -15.12 -0.93
C ILE A 64 0.79 -16.66 -1.06
N PRO A 65 -0.11 -17.40 -0.39
CA PRO A 65 -0.11 -18.86 -0.41
C PRO A 65 -0.80 -19.41 -1.67
N PHE A 66 -0.16 -19.29 -2.83
CA PHE A 66 -0.73 -19.65 -4.15
C PHE A 66 -1.18 -21.12 -4.30
N ALA A 67 -0.73 -22.04 -3.44
CA ALA A 67 -1.14 -23.44 -3.44
C ALA A 67 -2.25 -23.75 -2.42
N HIS A 68 -2.78 -22.74 -1.74
CA HIS A 68 -3.83 -22.88 -0.73
C HIS A 68 -5.13 -23.43 -1.32
N HIS A 69 -5.84 -24.28 -0.58
CA HIS A 69 -7.06 -24.93 -1.08
C HIS A 69 -8.14 -23.92 -1.52
N LEU A 70 -8.28 -22.79 -0.81
CA LEU A 70 -9.22 -21.73 -1.21
C LEU A 70 -8.92 -21.08 -2.57
N LEU A 71 -7.75 -21.32 -3.15
CA LEU A 71 -7.33 -20.84 -4.47
C LEU A 71 -7.35 -21.96 -5.53
N THR A 72 -8.07 -23.05 -5.26
CA THR A 72 -8.29 -24.17 -6.20
C THR A 72 -9.78 -24.29 -6.56
N CYS A 73 -10.10 -25.13 -7.55
CA CYS A 73 -11.47 -25.58 -7.84
C CYS A 73 -11.70 -27.02 -7.35
N ALA A 74 -12.92 -27.54 -7.47
CA ALA A 74 -13.33 -28.85 -6.95
C ALA A 74 -12.48 -30.04 -7.44
N SER A 75 -11.84 -29.92 -8.61
CA SER A 75 -10.93 -30.94 -9.15
C SER A 75 -9.49 -30.84 -8.62
N GLY A 76 -9.20 -29.88 -7.74
CA GLY A 76 -7.89 -29.61 -7.14
C GLY A 76 -6.97 -28.70 -7.96
N HIS A 77 -7.37 -28.35 -9.19
CA HIS A 77 -6.63 -27.46 -10.09
C HIS A 77 -6.63 -26.01 -9.60
N SER A 78 -5.57 -25.29 -9.93
CA SER A 78 -5.29 -23.92 -9.51
C SER A 78 -6.24 -22.93 -10.18
N ARG A 79 -6.76 -21.99 -9.38
CA ARG A 79 -7.39 -20.75 -9.86
C ARG A 79 -6.41 -19.58 -9.87
N VAL A 80 -5.17 -19.78 -9.41
CA VAL A 80 -4.07 -18.82 -9.58
C VAL A 80 -3.56 -18.96 -11.02
N ALA A 81 -3.85 -17.96 -11.84
CA ALA A 81 -3.47 -17.93 -13.26
C ALA A 81 -1.99 -17.58 -13.46
N GLY A 82 -1.44 -16.79 -12.56
CA GLY A 82 -0.02 -16.47 -12.52
C GLY A 82 0.35 -15.90 -11.16
N ILE A 83 1.55 -16.22 -10.68
CA ILE A 83 2.17 -15.53 -9.54
C ILE A 83 3.61 -15.16 -9.86
N TRP A 84 4.03 -13.98 -9.43
CA TRP A 84 5.44 -13.58 -9.33
C TRP A 84 5.85 -13.52 -7.86
N LEU A 85 6.88 -14.27 -7.50
CA LEU A 85 7.48 -14.36 -6.18
C LEU A 85 8.81 -13.59 -6.19
N GLN A 86 8.75 -12.28 -5.98
CA GLN A 86 9.89 -11.36 -6.13
C GLN A 86 11.08 -11.67 -5.19
N GLY A 87 10.83 -12.29 -4.02
CA GLY A 87 11.87 -12.69 -3.07
C GLY A 87 12.26 -14.17 -3.10
N ALA A 88 11.76 -14.95 -4.07
CA ALA A 88 11.99 -16.39 -4.13
C ALA A 88 13.28 -16.77 -4.88
N PRO A 89 13.91 -17.91 -4.55
CA PRO A 89 14.92 -18.52 -5.41
C PRO A 89 14.36 -18.84 -6.80
N THR A 90 15.13 -18.57 -7.85
CA THR A 90 14.74 -18.84 -9.24
C THR A 90 15.02 -20.30 -9.59
N VAL A 91 13.95 -21.08 -9.74
CA VAL A 91 13.97 -22.48 -10.17
C VAL A 91 14.15 -22.60 -11.68
N SER A 92 13.50 -21.72 -12.44
CA SER A 92 13.66 -21.62 -13.89
C SER A 92 13.48 -20.16 -14.31
N PRO A 93 14.52 -19.50 -14.87
CA PRO A 93 14.43 -18.13 -15.34
C PRO A 93 13.40 -17.99 -16.47
N ALA A 94 12.57 -16.94 -16.40
CA ALA A 94 11.65 -16.57 -17.46
C ALA A 94 12.15 -15.27 -18.12
N PRO A 95 12.38 -15.19 -19.44
CA PRO A 95 12.99 -14.01 -20.11
C PRO A 95 12.25 -12.67 -19.97
N HIS A 96 11.08 -12.66 -19.34
CA HIS A 96 10.23 -11.50 -19.12
C HIS A 96 10.04 -11.16 -17.63
N ILE A 97 10.84 -11.78 -16.76
CA ILE A 97 10.83 -11.61 -15.30
C ILE A 97 12.27 -11.26 -14.89
N PRO A 98 12.52 -10.07 -14.32
CA PRO A 98 13.88 -9.59 -14.09
C PRO A 98 14.60 -10.29 -12.94
N PHE A 99 13.87 -10.83 -11.97
CA PHE A 99 14.40 -11.53 -10.79
C PHE A 99 13.32 -12.37 -10.10
N GLY A 100 13.73 -13.36 -9.31
CA GLY A 100 12.85 -14.26 -8.58
C GLY A 100 12.00 -15.17 -9.47
N GLN A 101 11.04 -15.89 -8.88
CA GLN A 101 10.30 -16.94 -9.60
C GLN A 101 8.91 -16.48 -10.07
N HIS A 102 8.60 -16.72 -11.34
CA HIS A 102 7.23 -16.73 -11.86
C HIS A 102 6.69 -18.17 -11.99
N LEU A 103 5.45 -18.41 -11.57
CA LEU A 103 4.73 -19.66 -11.85
C LEU A 103 3.38 -19.36 -12.52
N THR A 104 2.97 -20.17 -13.49
CA THR A 104 1.62 -20.14 -14.09
C THR A 104 0.72 -21.22 -13.48
N GLY A 105 -0.60 -21.14 -13.68
CA GLY A 105 -1.53 -22.11 -13.12
C GLY A 105 -1.26 -23.56 -13.57
N GLN A 106 -0.90 -23.77 -14.84
CA GLN A 106 -0.55 -25.10 -15.34
C GLN A 106 0.73 -25.66 -14.69
N GLN A 107 1.72 -24.80 -14.39
CA GLN A 107 2.92 -25.19 -13.64
C GLN A 107 2.60 -25.51 -12.18
N ILE A 108 1.74 -24.70 -11.53
CA ILE A 108 1.27 -24.97 -10.17
C ILE A 108 0.57 -26.34 -10.11
N ASP A 109 -0.27 -26.66 -11.10
CA ASP A 109 -0.99 -27.92 -11.16
C ASP A 109 -0.07 -29.12 -11.44
N TYR A 110 0.86 -29.00 -12.38
CA TYR A 110 1.92 -29.99 -12.60
C TYR A 110 2.72 -30.26 -11.32
N LEU A 111 3.14 -29.21 -10.61
CA LEU A 111 3.92 -29.35 -9.37
C LEU A 111 3.09 -29.90 -8.20
N ARG A 112 1.76 -29.79 -8.23
CA ARG A 112 0.83 -30.45 -7.29
C ARG A 112 0.58 -31.93 -7.60
N GLY A 113 1.05 -32.43 -8.76
CA GLY A 113 0.82 -33.81 -9.21
C GLY A 113 -0.43 -34.00 -10.07
N LEU A 114 -0.92 -32.92 -10.70
CA LEU A 114 -2.02 -32.95 -11.66
C LEU A 114 -1.47 -32.89 -13.10
N ASP A 115 -2.31 -33.14 -14.11
CA ASP A 115 -1.98 -32.97 -15.54
C ASP A 115 -0.68 -33.66 -16.03
N GLY A 116 -0.27 -34.75 -15.39
CA GLY A 116 0.97 -35.49 -15.68
C GLY A 116 2.13 -35.22 -14.70
N GLY A 117 1.89 -34.44 -13.64
CA GLY A 117 2.84 -34.19 -12.57
C GLY A 117 3.31 -35.48 -11.87
N PRO A 118 4.63 -35.68 -11.64
CA PRO A 118 5.18 -36.97 -11.22
C PRO A 118 4.95 -37.30 -9.73
N VAL A 119 4.62 -36.30 -8.91
CA VAL A 119 4.47 -36.44 -7.45
C VAL A 119 3.32 -35.56 -6.99
N ARG A 120 2.36 -36.15 -6.28
CA ARG A 120 1.30 -35.41 -5.59
C ARG A 120 1.90 -34.72 -4.35
N ARG A 121 1.75 -33.40 -4.25
CA ARG A 121 2.33 -32.59 -3.15
C ARG A 121 1.25 -31.85 -2.36
N SER A 122 1.43 -31.76 -1.05
CA SER A 122 0.75 -30.76 -0.21
C SER A 122 1.22 -29.34 -0.57
N PRO A 123 0.48 -28.28 -0.16
CA PRO A 123 0.96 -26.90 -0.30
C PRO A 123 2.34 -26.69 0.35
N GLU A 124 2.56 -27.22 1.55
CA GLU A 124 3.80 -27.09 2.31
C GLU A 124 4.95 -27.90 1.68
N GLU A 125 4.66 -29.06 1.08
CA GLU A 125 5.62 -29.82 0.30
C GLU A 125 6.01 -29.08 -0.99
N LEU A 126 5.05 -28.43 -1.65
CA LEU A 126 5.31 -27.58 -2.82
C LEU A 126 6.12 -26.33 -2.47
N TYR A 127 5.90 -25.72 -1.30
CA TYR A 127 6.69 -24.56 -0.84
C TYR A 127 8.09 -24.94 -0.33
N ARG A 128 8.32 -26.18 0.11
CA ARG A 128 9.66 -26.73 0.44
C ARG A 128 10.38 -27.26 -0.79
N TRP A 129 9.62 -27.80 -1.74
CA TRP A 129 9.98 -27.71 -3.15
C TRP A 129 10.03 -26.22 -3.58
N LEU A 130 10.50 -25.89 -4.77
CA LEU A 130 11.02 -24.54 -5.08
C LEU A 130 12.18 -24.14 -4.13
N GLY A 131 11.87 -23.65 -2.93
CA GLY A 131 12.82 -23.16 -1.90
C GLY A 131 12.23 -22.13 -0.93
N LEU A 132 10.90 -22.00 -0.85
CA LEU A 132 10.19 -20.98 -0.05
C LEU A 132 10.12 -21.33 1.45
N ILE A 133 10.13 -22.64 1.76
CA ILE A 133 10.31 -23.20 3.10
C ILE A 133 11.74 -23.72 3.20
N ALA A 134 12.63 -22.89 3.72
CA ALA A 134 14.06 -23.16 3.87
C ALA A 134 14.59 -22.52 5.17
N PRO A 135 14.61 -23.25 6.30
CA PRO A 135 15.04 -22.71 7.60
C PRO A 135 16.44 -22.09 7.62
N ALA A 136 17.34 -22.63 6.79
CA ALA A 136 18.71 -22.15 6.63
C ALA A 136 18.83 -20.80 5.89
N ASN A 137 17.80 -20.39 5.15
CA ASN A 137 17.71 -19.07 4.52
C ASN A 137 16.89 -18.14 5.43
N ALA A 138 17.24 -16.85 5.48
CA ALA A 138 16.44 -15.84 6.18
C ALA A 138 15.08 -15.63 5.52
N THR A 139 15.02 -15.61 4.18
CA THR A 139 13.78 -15.38 3.43
C THR A 139 12.87 -16.62 3.37
N GLY A 140 13.46 -17.81 3.46
CA GLY A 140 12.75 -19.09 3.49
C GLY A 140 11.94 -19.39 4.76
N ARG A 141 11.69 -18.37 5.60
CA ARG A 141 11.04 -18.50 6.92
C ARG A 141 9.58 -18.06 6.92
N TRP A 142 9.14 -17.27 5.95
CA TRP A 142 7.79 -16.71 5.93
C TRP A 142 6.73 -17.75 5.57
N PHE A 143 6.99 -18.56 4.56
CA PHE A 143 6.12 -19.68 4.18
C PHE A 143 6.07 -20.81 5.23
N MET A 144 6.92 -20.78 6.28
CA MET A 144 6.84 -21.71 7.41
C MET A 144 5.83 -21.28 8.48
N ARG A 145 5.35 -20.03 8.45
CA ARG A 145 4.43 -19.50 9.45
C ARG A 145 3.01 -20.00 9.19
N GLN A 146 2.21 -20.13 10.24
CA GLN A 146 0.78 -20.40 10.08
C GLN A 146 0.02 -19.21 9.45
N TYR A 147 0.57 -18.00 9.55
CA TYR A 147 -0.08 -16.75 9.14
C TYR A 147 0.90 -15.85 8.39
N SER A 148 0.42 -15.20 7.33
CA SER A 148 1.06 -14.06 6.66
C SER A 148 0.01 -13.00 6.35
N HIS A 149 0.46 -11.78 6.02
CA HIS A 149 -0.44 -10.72 5.58
C HIS A 149 -1.11 -11.09 4.24
N GLY A 150 -0.33 -11.54 3.25
CA GLY A 150 -0.84 -11.94 1.93
C GLY A 150 -1.75 -13.16 1.94
N ALA A 151 -1.65 -14.04 2.94
CA ALA A 151 -2.62 -15.13 3.14
C ALA A 151 -4.00 -14.62 3.54
N ALA A 152 -4.04 -13.68 4.49
CA ALA A 152 -5.28 -13.04 4.91
C ALA A 152 -5.89 -12.21 3.77
N VAL A 153 -5.06 -11.43 3.07
CA VAL A 153 -5.48 -10.56 1.97
C VAL A 153 -5.95 -11.36 0.75
N ALA A 154 -5.14 -12.30 0.23
CA ALA A 154 -5.49 -13.05 -0.97
C ALA A 154 -6.67 -14.02 -0.75
N GLY A 155 -6.76 -14.64 0.43
CA GLY A 155 -7.90 -15.48 0.78
C GLY A 155 -9.20 -14.70 0.96
N THR A 156 -9.13 -13.45 1.46
CA THR A 156 -10.31 -12.57 1.58
C THR A 156 -10.75 -12.08 0.19
N ALA A 157 -9.82 -11.63 -0.65
CA ALA A 157 -10.09 -11.09 -1.98
C ALA A 157 -10.56 -12.14 -3.00
N ALA A 158 -9.92 -13.33 -3.02
CA ALA A 158 -10.08 -14.33 -4.07
C ALA A 158 -10.30 -15.76 -3.57
N GLY A 159 -10.39 -15.98 -2.25
CA GLY A 159 -10.59 -17.31 -1.67
C GLY A 159 -12.05 -17.78 -1.74
N TYR A 160 -12.27 -18.98 -2.28
CA TYR A 160 -13.56 -19.67 -2.34
C TYR A 160 -13.37 -21.11 -1.89
N ALA A 161 -14.37 -21.73 -1.28
CA ALA A 161 -14.32 -23.17 -1.06
C ALA A 161 -14.17 -23.88 -2.42
N PRO A 162 -13.36 -24.95 -2.57
CA PRO A 162 -13.11 -25.58 -3.87
C PRO A 162 -14.38 -25.96 -4.64
N GLU A 163 -15.40 -26.43 -3.93
CA GLU A 163 -16.73 -26.81 -4.41
C GLU A 163 -17.64 -25.63 -4.81
N ASP A 164 -17.31 -24.40 -4.41
CA ASP A 164 -18.06 -23.19 -4.80
C ASP A 164 -17.72 -22.80 -6.24
N ALA A 165 -18.59 -23.18 -7.17
CA ALA A 165 -18.44 -22.91 -8.59
C ALA A 165 -18.27 -21.41 -8.93
N ARG A 166 -18.68 -20.48 -8.05
CA ARG A 166 -18.43 -19.03 -8.23
C ARG A 166 -16.93 -18.72 -8.28
N GLY A 167 -16.10 -19.49 -7.58
CA GLY A 167 -14.65 -19.31 -7.59
C GLY A 167 -14.03 -19.38 -9.00
N LEU A 168 -14.62 -20.14 -9.92
CA LEU A 168 -14.14 -20.23 -11.32
C LEU A 168 -14.28 -18.90 -12.09
N ALA A 169 -15.22 -18.03 -11.70
CA ALA A 169 -15.38 -16.70 -12.27
C ALA A 169 -14.34 -15.67 -11.77
N HIS A 170 -13.52 -16.06 -10.78
CA HIS A 170 -12.58 -15.18 -10.07
C HIS A 170 -11.16 -15.75 -10.01
N PRO A 171 -10.48 -15.91 -11.17
CA PRO A 171 -9.08 -16.31 -11.21
C PRO A 171 -8.18 -15.23 -10.59
N LEU A 172 -7.15 -15.68 -9.84
CA LEU A 172 -6.21 -14.82 -9.14
C LEU A 172 -4.92 -14.61 -9.94
N ILE A 173 -4.39 -13.39 -9.96
CA ILE A 173 -3.00 -13.10 -10.31
C ILE A 173 -2.28 -12.52 -9.07
N GLY A 174 -1.18 -13.14 -8.66
CA GLY A 174 -0.45 -12.74 -7.45
C GLY A 174 0.88 -12.04 -7.75
N VAL A 175 1.23 -11.07 -6.91
CA VAL A 175 2.62 -10.60 -6.76
C VAL A 175 2.96 -10.64 -5.28
N SER A 176 3.92 -11.49 -4.92
CA SER A 176 4.50 -11.52 -3.57
C SER A 176 5.78 -10.69 -3.56
N LEU A 177 5.72 -9.51 -2.96
CA LEU A 177 6.87 -8.61 -2.76
C LEU A 177 7.96 -9.28 -1.89
N PRO A 178 9.23 -8.85 -2.00
CA PRO A 178 10.35 -9.45 -1.29
C PRO A 178 10.50 -8.89 0.13
N ASP A 179 11.02 -9.71 1.04
CA ASP A 179 11.17 -9.35 2.46
C ASP A 179 11.99 -8.08 2.69
N TRP A 180 13.05 -7.87 1.89
CA TRP A 180 13.98 -6.76 2.09
C TRP A 180 13.31 -5.40 1.86
N ALA A 181 12.42 -5.29 0.86
CA ALA A 181 11.71 -4.07 0.54
C ALA A 181 10.58 -3.74 1.54
N LEU A 182 10.04 -4.77 2.20
CA LEU A 182 9.03 -4.63 3.27
C LEU A 182 9.65 -4.47 4.66
N ALA A 183 10.93 -4.83 4.81
CA ALA A 183 11.73 -4.58 6.00
C ALA A 183 12.35 -3.17 6.00
N ASP A 184 12.47 -2.54 4.83
CA ASP A 184 12.86 -1.14 4.62
C ASP A 184 11.71 -0.19 4.96
N THR A 185 11.82 0.51 6.08
CA THR A 185 10.82 1.48 6.54
C THR A 185 10.93 2.84 5.85
N SER A 186 11.99 3.11 5.07
CA SER A 186 12.14 4.38 4.34
C SER A 186 11.06 4.60 3.28
N GLY A 187 10.43 3.52 2.81
CA GLY A 187 9.42 3.56 1.76
C GLY A 187 9.97 3.72 0.34
N ALA A 188 11.30 3.71 0.15
CA ALA A 188 11.92 3.99 -1.14
C ALA A 188 11.76 2.87 -2.18
N ALA A 189 11.98 1.61 -1.80
CA ALA A 189 11.98 0.48 -2.75
C ALA A 189 10.56 -0.04 -3.10
N THR A 190 9.65 -0.06 -2.13
CA THR A 190 8.30 -0.65 -2.27
C THR A 190 7.45 -0.06 -3.42
N PRO A 191 7.36 1.27 -3.66
CA PRO A 191 6.56 1.80 -4.77
C PRO A 191 7.02 1.30 -6.14
N LEU A 192 8.32 1.08 -6.30
CA LEU A 192 8.95 0.71 -7.56
C LEU A 192 8.71 -0.77 -7.88
N LEU A 193 8.80 -1.62 -6.85
CA LEU A 193 8.43 -3.04 -6.93
C LEU A 193 6.92 -3.26 -7.13
N ILE A 194 6.07 -2.40 -6.56
CA ILE A 194 4.63 -2.41 -6.82
C ILE A 194 4.35 -2.04 -8.29
N GLN A 195 4.98 -1.00 -8.84
CA GLN A 195 4.83 -0.63 -10.26
C GLN A 195 5.24 -1.76 -11.21
N ALA A 196 6.39 -2.41 -10.96
CA ALA A 196 6.78 -3.62 -11.69
C ALA A 196 5.74 -4.75 -11.56
N GLY A 197 5.20 -4.95 -10.36
CA GLY A 197 4.10 -5.90 -10.10
C GLY A 197 2.81 -5.59 -10.87
N VAL A 198 2.44 -4.31 -11.01
CA VAL A 198 1.30 -3.87 -11.82
C VAL A 198 1.54 -4.20 -13.30
N THR A 199 2.72 -3.91 -13.85
CA THR A 199 3.06 -4.25 -15.24
C THR A 199 2.98 -5.77 -15.50
N TYR A 200 3.47 -6.58 -14.56
CA TYR A 200 3.31 -8.04 -14.59
C TYR A 200 1.83 -8.46 -14.57
N ILE A 201 1.03 -7.92 -13.65
CA ILE A 201 -0.41 -8.21 -13.52
C ILE A 201 -1.16 -7.89 -14.83
N ILE A 202 -0.90 -6.72 -15.43
CA ILE A 202 -1.52 -6.33 -16.70
C ILE A 202 -1.18 -7.32 -17.81
N ALA A 203 0.09 -7.73 -17.96
CA ALA A 203 0.49 -8.68 -18.99
C ALA A 203 -0.15 -10.07 -18.79
N GLN A 204 -0.20 -10.57 -17.55
CA GLN A 204 -0.85 -11.84 -17.21
C GLN A 204 -2.37 -11.78 -17.40
N ALA A 205 -3.02 -10.69 -17.01
CA ALA A 205 -4.46 -10.49 -17.20
C ALA A 205 -4.85 -10.43 -18.68
N ARG A 206 -4.01 -9.82 -19.53
CA ARG A 206 -4.17 -9.81 -20.99
C ARG A 206 -4.01 -11.23 -21.57
N SER A 207 -2.99 -11.98 -21.13
CA SER A 207 -2.78 -13.39 -21.52
C SER A 207 -3.98 -14.27 -21.17
N LEU A 208 -4.49 -14.16 -19.94
CA LEU A 208 -5.67 -14.89 -19.48
C LEU A 208 -6.94 -14.48 -20.23
N SER A 209 -7.15 -13.18 -20.46
CA SER A 209 -8.30 -12.68 -21.24
C SER A 209 -8.27 -13.16 -22.70
N TRP A 210 -7.08 -13.25 -23.30
CA TRP A 210 -6.86 -13.82 -24.63
C TRP A 210 -7.20 -15.31 -24.65
N LEU A 211 -6.68 -16.10 -23.70
CA LEU A 211 -6.96 -17.54 -23.57
C LEU A 211 -8.46 -17.82 -23.45
N LEU A 212 -9.14 -17.13 -22.52
CA LEU A 212 -10.57 -17.28 -22.27
C LEU A 212 -11.45 -16.75 -23.40
N SER A 213 -10.93 -15.89 -24.28
CA SER A 213 -11.64 -15.45 -25.48
C SER A 213 -11.49 -16.45 -26.63
N HIS A 214 -10.31 -17.06 -26.80
CA HIS A 214 -10.09 -18.10 -27.80
C HIS A 214 -10.90 -19.36 -27.49
N GLY A 215 -10.94 -19.79 -26.22
CA GLY A 215 -11.80 -20.89 -25.78
C GLY A 215 -13.30 -20.61 -25.93
N ALA A 216 -13.72 -19.33 -25.98
CA ALA A 216 -15.12 -18.92 -26.13
C ALA A 216 -15.53 -18.61 -27.59
N GLY A 217 -14.60 -18.64 -28.55
CA GLY A 217 -14.87 -18.32 -29.96
C GLY A 217 -15.30 -16.87 -30.23
N GLN A 218 -15.18 -15.97 -29.25
CA GLN A 218 -15.54 -14.54 -29.38
C GLN A 218 -14.58 -13.67 -28.58
N PRO A 219 -14.16 -12.50 -29.10
CA PRO A 219 -13.38 -11.54 -28.33
C PRO A 219 -14.25 -10.99 -27.18
N ASN A 220 -13.78 -11.13 -25.94
CA ASN A 220 -14.42 -10.54 -24.77
C ASN A 220 -13.36 -9.94 -23.84
N ARG A 221 -13.66 -8.81 -23.21
CA ARG A 221 -12.73 -8.04 -22.39
C ARG A 221 -13.03 -8.27 -20.91
N ARG A 222 -12.08 -8.87 -20.16
CA ARG A 222 -12.30 -9.15 -18.73
C ARG A 222 -12.02 -7.91 -17.87
N PRO A 223 -12.91 -7.51 -16.97
CA PRO A 223 -12.59 -6.53 -15.93
C PRO A 223 -11.53 -7.11 -14.99
N LEU A 224 -10.70 -6.23 -14.45
CA LEU A 224 -9.57 -6.55 -13.57
C LEU A 224 -9.67 -5.68 -12.31
N VAL A 225 -9.68 -6.30 -11.14
CA VAL A 225 -9.68 -5.60 -9.85
C VAL A 225 -8.39 -5.94 -9.11
N ILE A 226 -7.60 -4.92 -8.80
CA ILE A 226 -6.24 -5.04 -8.24
C ILE A 226 -6.26 -4.54 -6.79
N ASN A 227 -6.06 -5.44 -5.85
CA ASN A 227 -5.93 -5.13 -4.43
C ASN A 227 -4.48 -4.77 -4.08
N ILE A 228 -4.28 -3.57 -3.52
CA ILE A 228 -3.02 -3.14 -2.92
C ILE A 228 -3.29 -2.78 -1.45
N SER A 229 -3.03 -3.73 -0.54
CA SER A 229 -3.24 -3.57 0.91
C SER A 229 -1.96 -3.15 1.63
N LEU A 230 -1.16 -2.32 0.96
CA LEU A 230 0.14 -1.82 1.39
C LEU A 230 0.17 -0.30 1.23
N GLY A 231 1.01 0.36 2.02
CA GLY A 231 1.09 1.81 2.03
C GLY A 231 2.19 2.35 2.92
N ILE A 232 2.56 3.60 2.65
CA ILE A 232 3.42 4.44 3.47
C ILE A 232 2.66 5.70 3.86
N THR A 233 3.17 6.46 4.83
CA THR A 233 2.57 7.72 5.25
C THR A 233 3.16 8.92 4.50
N ALA A 234 4.47 9.00 4.34
CA ALA A 234 5.14 10.10 3.64
C ALA A 234 5.03 9.97 2.11
N GLY A 235 5.23 11.07 1.38
CA GLY A 235 5.01 11.20 -0.06
C GLY A 235 4.06 12.35 -0.44
N PRO A 236 3.87 12.60 -1.76
CA PRO A 236 3.19 13.81 -2.25
C PRO A 236 1.76 14.01 -1.77
N ARG A 237 0.98 12.92 -1.65
CA ARG A 237 -0.43 12.96 -1.21
C ARG A 237 -1.34 13.88 -2.03
N ASP A 238 -1.16 13.87 -3.34
CA ASP A 238 -1.91 14.69 -4.31
C ASP A 238 -2.14 14.01 -5.68
N GLY A 239 -1.79 12.73 -5.82
CA GLY A 239 -1.90 12.00 -7.10
C GLY A 239 -0.71 12.16 -8.05
N SER A 240 0.31 12.96 -7.69
CA SER A 240 1.45 13.24 -8.58
C SER A 240 2.55 12.16 -8.58
N SER A 241 2.55 11.22 -7.64
CA SER A 241 3.59 10.17 -7.61
C SER A 241 3.47 9.23 -8.82
N LEU A 242 4.60 8.67 -9.29
CA LEU A 242 4.61 7.76 -10.44
C LEU A 242 3.64 6.57 -10.29
N ILE A 243 3.55 6.01 -9.08
CA ILE A 243 2.64 4.92 -8.76
C ILE A 243 1.15 5.34 -8.87
N GLU A 244 0.79 6.56 -8.47
CA GLU A 244 -0.56 7.10 -8.63
C GLU A 244 -0.86 7.41 -10.11
N ARG A 245 0.05 8.13 -10.79
CA ARG A 245 -0.04 8.44 -12.23
C ARG A 245 -0.21 7.18 -13.09
N LEU A 246 0.52 6.10 -12.79
CA LEU A 246 0.41 4.81 -13.48
C LEU A 246 -0.98 4.17 -13.29
N GLN A 247 -1.47 4.12 -12.04
CA GLN A 247 -2.74 3.49 -11.72
C GLN A 247 -3.91 4.25 -12.34
N ASP A 248 -3.91 5.58 -12.22
CA ASP A 248 -4.88 6.46 -12.87
C ASP A 248 -4.87 6.30 -14.41
N LYS A 249 -3.68 6.26 -15.03
CA LYS A 249 -3.55 6.06 -16.50
C LYS A 249 -4.15 4.72 -16.93
N LEU A 250 -3.93 3.65 -16.16
CA LEU A 250 -4.45 2.30 -16.42
C LEU A 250 -5.96 2.18 -16.18
N SER A 251 -6.52 2.87 -15.17
CA SER A 251 -7.96 2.92 -14.93
C SER A 251 -8.71 3.68 -16.02
N ARG A 252 -8.22 4.88 -16.42
CA ARG A 252 -8.85 5.68 -17.49
C ARG A 252 -8.72 5.02 -18.87
N ASN A 253 -7.58 4.40 -19.14
CA ASN A 253 -7.27 3.77 -20.43
C ASN A 253 -6.82 2.31 -20.26
N PRO A 254 -7.76 1.37 -20.00
CA PRO A 254 -7.44 -0.04 -19.88
C PRO A 254 -6.70 -0.61 -21.09
N PRO A 255 -5.58 -1.33 -20.90
CA PRO A 255 -4.81 -1.90 -21.99
C PRO A 255 -5.60 -2.85 -22.91
N THR A 256 -5.28 -2.82 -24.20
CA THR A 256 -5.95 -3.65 -25.23
C THR A 256 -6.02 -5.12 -24.84
N GLY A 257 -7.26 -5.63 -24.74
CA GLY A 257 -7.59 -6.98 -24.31
C GLY A 257 -8.31 -7.04 -22.94
N LEU A 258 -8.24 -5.98 -22.14
CA LEU A 258 -8.91 -5.86 -20.84
C LEU A 258 -10.20 -5.02 -20.92
N GLY A 259 -11.08 -5.27 -19.96
CA GLY A 259 -12.24 -4.42 -19.64
C GLY A 259 -11.83 -3.34 -18.62
N PRO A 260 -12.77 -2.80 -17.83
CA PRO A 260 -12.44 -1.87 -16.76
C PRO A 260 -11.35 -2.40 -15.82
N VAL A 261 -10.36 -1.56 -15.51
CA VAL A 261 -9.29 -1.85 -14.53
C VAL A 261 -9.55 -0.97 -13.32
N HIS A 262 -9.61 -1.57 -12.14
CA HIS A 262 -9.85 -0.86 -10.87
C HIS A 262 -8.75 -1.19 -9.87
N PHE A 263 -8.10 -0.16 -9.34
CA PHE A 263 -7.18 -0.29 -8.21
C PHE A 263 -7.92 -0.01 -6.90
N VAL A 264 -7.82 -0.94 -5.95
CA VAL A 264 -8.44 -0.85 -4.64
C VAL A 264 -7.33 -0.80 -3.59
N LEU A 265 -7.21 0.34 -2.90
CA LEU A 265 -6.16 0.61 -1.93
C LEU A 265 -6.71 0.75 -0.52
N SER A 266 -5.90 0.31 0.45
CA SER A 266 -6.17 0.53 1.86
C SER A 266 -5.95 1.98 2.25
N ALA A 267 -6.93 2.58 2.92
CA ALA A 267 -6.85 3.98 3.37
C ALA A 267 -5.67 4.24 4.31
N GLY A 268 -5.25 3.25 5.11
CA GLY A 268 -4.18 3.38 6.10
C GLY A 268 -4.70 3.29 7.54
N ASN A 269 -3.78 3.06 8.50
CA ASN A 269 -4.11 2.84 9.91
C ASN A 269 -3.57 3.96 10.83
N SER A 270 -3.04 5.05 10.27
CA SER A 270 -2.18 6.00 11.00
C SER A 270 -2.91 7.23 11.53
N ARG A 271 -4.24 7.26 11.48
CA ARG A 271 -5.06 8.44 11.84
C ARG A 271 -4.75 9.03 13.22
N GLN A 272 -4.50 8.17 14.20
CA GLN A 272 -4.29 8.57 15.61
C GLN A 272 -2.80 8.49 16.02
N GLU A 273 -1.90 8.18 15.08
CA GLU A 273 -0.46 8.00 15.33
C GLU A 273 0.30 9.34 15.36
N MET A 274 -0.40 10.47 15.18
CA MET A 274 0.16 11.83 15.24
C MET A 274 1.29 12.05 14.21
N LEU A 275 1.18 11.43 13.03
CA LEU A 275 2.18 11.47 11.95
C LEU A 275 1.89 12.55 10.89
N ASN A 276 0.94 13.45 11.16
CA ASN A 276 0.38 14.36 10.17
C ASN A 276 0.00 15.70 10.83
N ALA A 277 0.47 16.82 10.28
CA ALA A 277 0.15 18.17 10.74
C ALA A 277 0.16 19.18 9.59
N VAL A 278 -0.31 20.39 9.86
CA VAL A 278 -0.25 21.53 8.94
C VAL A 278 0.41 22.71 9.66
N LEU A 279 1.48 23.26 9.09
CA LEU A 279 2.20 24.43 9.61
C LEU A 279 2.03 25.64 8.70
N THR A 280 1.91 26.83 9.30
CA THR A 280 1.90 28.11 8.57
C THR A 280 3.24 28.83 8.79
N PRO A 281 3.85 29.45 7.76
CA PRO A 281 5.09 30.20 7.95
C PRO A 281 4.91 31.38 8.90
N ARG A 282 5.82 31.52 9.87
CA ARG A 282 5.76 32.55 10.93
C ARG A 282 5.57 33.99 10.41
N ALA A 283 6.18 34.33 9.28
CA ALA A 283 6.03 35.66 8.66
C ALA A 283 4.64 35.94 8.06
N LYS A 284 3.77 34.92 7.97
CA LYS A 284 2.40 34.98 7.44
C LYS A 284 1.34 34.61 8.50
N ALA A 285 1.73 34.40 9.76
CA ALA A 285 0.81 34.25 10.87
C ALA A 285 0.21 35.63 11.25
N GLU A 286 -1.09 35.68 11.54
CA GLU A 286 -1.67 36.88 12.15
C GLU A 286 -1.06 37.10 13.55
N PRO A 287 -0.74 38.34 13.95
CA PRO A 287 -0.19 38.59 15.28
C PRO A 287 -1.20 38.14 16.34
N ALA A 288 -0.77 37.19 17.19
CA ALA A 288 -1.62 36.62 18.21
C ALA A 288 -2.26 37.72 19.08
N PRO A 289 -3.58 37.66 19.39
CA PRO A 289 -4.22 38.63 20.24
C PRO A 289 -3.51 38.68 21.60
N ALA A 290 -3.21 39.90 22.06
CA ALA A 290 -2.34 40.14 23.22
C ALA A 290 -2.75 39.27 24.43
N THR A 291 -1.87 38.34 24.81
CA THR A 291 -2.15 37.40 25.89
C THR A 291 -2.27 38.16 27.21
N PRO A 292 -3.32 37.92 28.03
CA PRO A 292 -3.39 38.46 29.38
C PRO A 292 -2.16 38.03 30.19
N PRO A 293 -1.59 38.90 31.03
CA PRO A 293 -0.27 38.69 31.66
C PRO A 293 -0.16 37.44 32.55
N ASP A 294 -1.29 36.86 32.95
CA ASP A 294 -1.35 35.67 33.83
C ASP A 294 -1.43 34.33 33.07
N LYS A 295 -1.28 34.33 31.73
CA LYS A 295 -1.14 33.11 30.92
C LYS A 295 0.11 33.17 30.05
N PRO A 296 0.91 32.08 29.97
CA PRO A 296 1.94 31.97 28.96
C PRO A 296 1.33 32.12 27.57
N ALA A 297 2.00 32.87 26.68
CA ALA A 297 1.58 32.95 25.29
C ALA A 297 1.63 31.55 24.65
N GLU A 298 0.51 31.07 24.12
CA GLU A 298 0.45 29.83 23.37
C GLU A 298 1.17 30.03 22.02
N VAL A 299 2.43 29.58 21.94
CA VAL A 299 3.21 29.61 20.70
C VAL A 299 2.62 28.60 19.72
N MET A 300 1.76 29.09 18.83
CA MET A 300 1.11 28.32 17.76
C MET A 300 2.04 28.04 16.54
N ASP A 301 3.26 28.57 16.56
CA ASP A 301 4.19 28.59 15.41
C ASP A 301 5.24 27.46 15.42
N GLU A 302 5.21 26.55 16.40
CA GLU A 302 6.23 25.52 16.59
C GLU A 302 5.61 24.15 16.95
N ILE A 303 5.98 23.11 16.21
CA ILE A 303 5.55 21.73 16.49
C ILE A 303 6.73 20.91 17.01
N GLY A 304 6.47 20.02 17.97
CA GLY A 304 7.45 19.04 18.41
C GLY A 304 7.53 17.85 17.47
N TRP A 305 8.71 17.27 17.32
CA TRP A 305 8.94 15.94 16.76
C TRP A 305 9.64 15.09 17.82
N GLN A 306 8.95 14.08 18.34
CA GLN A 306 9.47 13.19 19.38
C GLN A 306 10.18 12.01 18.74
N LEU A 307 11.51 11.97 18.86
CA LEU A 307 12.31 10.78 18.59
C LEU A 307 12.36 9.91 19.84
N LEU A 308 12.21 8.59 19.68
CA LEU A 308 12.23 7.63 20.78
C LEU A 308 13.62 6.99 20.94
N PRO A 309 14.08 6.70 22.17
CA PRO A 309 15.30 5.93 22.40
C PRO A 309 15.09 4.44 22.04
N ASP A 310 16.18 3.73 21.72
CA ASP A 310 16.18 2.33 21.24
C ASP A 310 15.46 2.13 19.89
N ASP A 311 15.63 3.10 18.99
CA ASP A 311 15.22 3.05 17.59
C ASP A 311 16.41 2.65 16.70
N ARG A 312 16.24 1.62 15.85
CA ARG A 312 17.30 1.04 15.00
C ARG A 312 17.14 1.35 13.52
N THR A 313 16.11 2.10 13.15
CA THR A 313 15.83 2.54 11.78
C THR A 313 15.97 4.06 11.66
N LEU A 314 15.83 4.58 10.44
CA LEU A 314 15.89 6.01 10.18
C LEU A 314 14.52 6.62 10.45
N SER A 315 14.45 7.63 11.31
CA SER A 315 13.24 8.44 11.45
C SER A 315 13.26 9.57 10.42
N SER A 316 12.28 9.62 9.52
CA SER A 316 12.15 10.71 8.53
C SER A 316 10.83 11.45 8.59
N LEU A 317 10.89 12.73 8.25
CA LEU A 317 9.78 13.68 8.22
C LEU A 317 9.87 14.49 6.93
N GLU A 318 8.74 14.70 6.26
CA GLU A 318 8.64 15.52 5.05
C GLU A 318 7.77 16.75 5.30
N ILE A 319 8.17 17.88 4.73
CA ILE A 319 7.42 19.13 4.72
C ILE A 319 7.10 19.47 3.27
N TRP A 320 5.81 19.42 2.91
CA TRP A 320 5.32 19.65 1.56
C TRP A 320 4.62 20.99 1.43
N SER A 321 5.03 21.82 0.48
CA SER A 321 4.31 23.05 0.16
C SER A 321 2.96 22.77 -0.51
N ALA A 322 2.07 23.77 -0.53
CA ALA A 322 1.02 23.83 -1.56
C ALA A 322 1.65 23.94 -2.98
N PRO A 323 0.92 23.59 -4.05
CA PRO A 323 1.35 23.87 -5.43
C PRO A 323 1.56 25.37 -5.67
N HIS A 324 2.64 25.73 -6.37
CA HIS A 324 3.02 27.11 -6.66
C HIS A 324 3.76 27.22 -8.01
N ALA A 325 3.81 28.42 -8.60
CA ALA A 325 4.64 28.67 -9.79
C ALA A 325 6.14 28.45 -9.48
N PRO A 326 7.01 28.11 -10.44
CA PRO A 326 8.44 27.98 -10.20
C PRO A 326 9.13 29.25 -9.63
N LYS A 327 10.36 29.08 -9.12
CA LYS A 327 11.23 30.17 -8.62
C LYS A 327 10.68 30.96 -7.42
N GLN A 328 9.86 30.33 -6.58
CA GLN A 328 9.42 30.88 -5.30
C GLN A 328 10.41 30.57 -4.18
N ASP A 329 10.31 31.29 -3.06
CA ASP A 329 11.17 31.11 -1.88
C ASP A 329 11.28 29.64 -1.44
N ALA A 330 12.47 29.23 -1.01
CA ALA A 330 12.67 27.90 -0.44
C ALA A 330 11.88 27.70 0.85
N ILE A 331 11.41 26.47 1.10
CA ILE A 331 11.05 26.02 2.44
C ILE A 331 12.29 26.20 3.33
N ARG A 332 12.15 27.02 4.38
CA ARG A 332 13.19 27.18 5.42
C ARG A 332 12.60 26.89 6.77
N ILE A 333 13.36 26.14 7.56
CA ILE A 333 13.01 25.75 8.91
C ILE A 333 14.09 26.18 9.90
N MET A 334 13.68 26.38 11.14
CA MET A 334 14.55 26.26 12.30
C MET A 334 14.26 24.92 12.97
N LEU A 335 15.31 24.17 13.25
CA LEU A 335 15.26 22.89 13.94
C LEU A 335 16.07 23.01 15.23
N THR A 336 15.42 22.78 16.38
CA THR A 336 16.04 22.86 17.70
C THR A 336 16.13 21.47 18.32
N ALA A 337 17.34 21.09 18.75
CA ALA A 337 17.64 19.82 19.40
C ALA A 337 17.13 19.78 20.84
N PRO A 338 16.99 18.59 21.46
CA PRO A 338 16.57 18.44 22.85
C PRO A 338 17.48 19.14 23.89
N ASP A 339 18.72 19.47 23.52
CA ASP A 339 19.67 20.23 24.34
C ASP A 339 19.53 21.77 24.20
N GLY A 340 18.62 22.25 23.35
CA GLY A 340 18.36 23.66 23.11
C GLY A 340 19.20 24.30 21.98
N ARG A 341 20.11 23.57 21.32
CA ARG A 341 20.83 24.09 20.15
C ARG A 341 19.92 24.15 18.92
N SER A 342 19.90 25.29 18.24
CA SER A 342 19.08 25.53 17.05
C SER A 342 19.92 25.69 15.78
N VAL A 343 19.44 25.14 14.67
CA VAL A 343 20.03 25.28 13.33
C VAL A 343 18.95 25.72 12.35
N THR A 344 19.27 26.70 11.50
CA THR A 344 18.38 27.20 10.44
C THR A 344 18.85 26.70 9.08
N SER A 345 17.95 26.11 8.30
CA SER A 345 18.24 25.67 6.92
C SER A 345 18.38 26.86 5.97
N ASN A 346 19.40 26.87 5.12
CA ASN A 346 19.65 27.93 4.14
C ASN A 346 19.75 27.38 2.70
N PHE A 347 18.65 26.83 2.20
CA PHE A 347 18.55 26.40 0.80
C PHE A 347 18.29 27.57 -0.16
N ALA A 348 18.76 27.42 -1.40
CA ALA A 348 18.31 28.24 -2.51
C ALA A 348 16.92 27.78 -3.00
N PRO A 349 16.12 28.63 -3.67
CA PRO A 349 14.93 28.21 -4.39
C PRO A 349 15.21 26.99 -5.28
N PRO A 350 14.50 25.86 -5.11
CA PRO A 350 14.71 24.68 -5.94
C PRO A 350 14.05 24.83 -7.31
N GLU A 351 14.59 24.12 -8.29
CA GLU A 351 14.00 23.94 -9.62
C GLU A 351 13.28 22.58 -9.68
N ALA A 352 12.30 22.45 -10.57
CA ALA A 352 11.59 21.19 -10.80
C ALA A 352 12.57 20.06 -11.19
N GLY A 353 12.34 18.85 -10.67
CA GLY A 353 13.21 17.68 -10.82
C GLY A 353 14.56 17.76 -10.08
N LYS A 354 14.97 18.91 -9.54
CA LYS A 354 16.30 19.14 -8.94
C LYS A 354 16.23 19.21 -7.42
N GLY A 355 17.30 18.76 -6.76
CA GLY A 355 17.39 18.68 -5.30
C GLY A 355 18.70 19.21 -4.74
N GLN A 356 18.65 19.66 -3.48
CA GLN A 356 19.78 20.16 -2.69
C GLN A 356 19.87 19.38 -1.37
N ILE A 357 21.08 18.99 -0.96
CA ILE A 357 21.32 18.30 0.31
C ILE A 357 22.08 19.23 1.26
N ALA A 358 21.66 19.25 2.53
CA ALA A 358 22.40 19.85 3.64
C ALA A 358 22.57 18.83 4.77
N TYR A 359 23.63 19.00 5.56
CA TYR A 359 23.97 18.13 6.69
C TYR A 359 24.06 18.97 7.96
N ILE A 360 23.38 18.53 9.02
CA ILE A 360 23.61 19.02 10.38
C ILE A 360 24.68 18.13 11.00
N ARG A 361 25.71 18.75 11.57
CA ARG A 361 26.82 18.06 12.24
C ARG A 361 26.99 18.56 13.66
N ASP A 362 27.51 17.70 14.53
CA ASP A 362 27.94 18.09 15.87
C ASP A 362 29.34 18.74 15.84
N ASP A 363 29.83 19.14 17.01
CA ASP A 363 31.13 19.81 17.19
C ASP A 363 32.34 18.89 16.88
N LEU A 364 32.10 17.57 16.74
CA LEU A 364 33.08 16.57 16.33
C LEU A 364 33.02 16.26 14.81
N GLY A 365 32.03 16.82 14.10
CA GLY A 365 31.83 16.67 12.67
C GLY A 365 30.95 15.48 12.25
N TYR A 366 30.35 14.74 13.20
CA TYR A 366 29.47 13.62 12.93
C TYR A 366 28.08 14.08 12.44
N GLU A 367 27.47 13.37 11.50
CA GLU A 367 26.16 13.71 10.93
C GLU A 367 25.04 13.43 11.94
N VAL A 368 24.37 14.49 12.42
CA VAL A 368 23.25 14.42 13.38
C VAL A 368 21.91 14.38 12.65
N ALA A 369 21.79 15.02 11.48
CA ALA A 369 20.62 14.97 10.62
C ALA A 369 20.97 15.32 9.17
N ARG A 370 20.18 14.83 8.23
CA ARG A 370 20.24 15.19 6.81
C ARG A 370 18.97 15.93 6.40
N LEU A 371 19.13 16.99 5.62
CA LEU A 371 18.01 17.72 5.03
C LEU A 371 18.14 17.63 3.50
N TYR A 372 17.06 17.31 2.82
CA TYR A 372 16.97 17.27 1.36
C TYR A 372 15.79 18.10 0.89
N LEU A 373 16.06 19.20 0.16
CA LEU A 373 15.03 20.03 -0.47
C LEU A 373 14.97 19.70 -1.96
N GLN A 374 13.81 19.27 -2.46
CA GLN A 374 13.57 18.98 -3.86
C GLN A 374 12.42 19.81 -4.43
N GLY A 375 12.56 20.25 -5.68
CA GLY A 375 11.45 20.74 -6.49
C GLY A 375 10.70 19.56 -7.12
N TRP A 376 9.45 19.36 -6.71
CA TRP A 376 8.61 18.26 -7.16
C TRP A 376 7.68 18.70 -8.29
N GLY A 377 7.82 18.07 -9.45
CA GLY A 377 7.21 18.44 -10.73
C GLY A 377 8.20 18.22 -11.88
N GLU A 378 7.72 18.25 -13.13
CA GLU A 378 8.56 18.17 -14.34
C GLU A 378 9.09 19.57 -14.73
N GLU A 379 10.18 19.69 -15.49
CA GLU A 379 10.78 20.99 -15.85
C GLU A 379 9.87 21.83 -16.79
N GLU A 380 8.95 21.18 -17.50
CA GLU A 380 7.93 21.82 -18.35
C GLU A 380 6.69 22.32 -17.57
N ASP A 381 6.54 21.91 -16.30
CA ASP A 381 5.34 22.24 -15.52
C ASP A 381 5.32 23.72 -15.08
N SER A 382 4.21 24.40 -15.41
CA SER A 382 3.95 25.77 -14.94
C SER A 382 3.65 25.87 -13.42
N VAL A 383 3.51 24.73 -12.74
CA VAL A 383 3.21 24.61 -11.31
C VAL A 383 4.03 23.45 -10.73
N MET A 384 4.71 23.68 -9.62
CA MET A 384 5.49 22.68 -8.89
C MET A 384 5.14 22.70 -7.39
N ARG A 385 5.68 21.75 -6.64
CA ARG A 385 5.71 21.78 -5.16
C ARG A 385 7.16 21.75 -4.68
N GLN A 386 7.36 22.06 -3.41
CA GLN A 386 8.61 21.77 -2.70
C GLN A 386 8.37 20.69 -1.66
N VAL A 387 9.30 19.75 -1.56
CA VAL A 387 9.42 18.82 -0.43
C VAL A 387 10.76 19.03 0.26
N LEU A 388 10.71 19.28 1.57
CA LEU A 388 11.87 19.23 2.46
C LEU A 388 11.79 17.96 3.31
N THR A 389 12.62 16.96 3.00
CA THR A 389 12.78 15.75 3.81
C THR A 389 13.87 15.97 4.85
N ILE A 390 13.55 15.73 6.12
CA ILE A 390 14.49 15.66 7.25
C ILE A 390 14.66 14.18 7.60
N ILE A 391 15.90 13.71 7.65
CA ILE A 391 16.25 12.33 7.99
C ILE A 391 17.16 12.34 9.23
N MET A 392 16.73 11.64 10.26
CA MET A 392 17.48 11.42 11.49
C MET A 392 18.12 10.02 11.46
N PRO A 393 19.40 9.86 11.86
CA PRO A 393 20.00 8.55 12.05
C PRO A 393 19.29 7.75 13.16
N PRO A 394 19.53 6.44 13.30
CA PRO A 394 18.91 5.66 14.37
C PRO A 394 19.30 6.18 15.76
N SER A 395 18.41 6.08 16.75
CA SER A 395 18.77 6.48 18.13
C SER A 395 19.62 5.43 18.87
N VAL A 396 19.76 4.22 18.31
CA VAL A 396 20.77 3.24 18.71
C VAL A 396 21.36 2.50 17.50
N VAL A 397 22.70 2.41 17.46
CA VAL A 397 23.45 1.64 16.46
C VAL A 397 24.44 0.69 17.15
N TRP A 398 24.71 -0.46 16.52
CA TRP A 398 25.66 -1.47 17.01
C TRP A 398 27.06 -1.36 16.36
N LEU A 399 27.24 -0.40 15.47
CA LEU A 399 28.51 -0.13 14.79
C LEU A 399 29.27 0.97 15.54
N PRO A 400 30.60 0.81 15.77
CA PRO A 400 31.43 1.93 16.18
C PRO A 400 31.44 3.02 15.11
N ASP A 401 31.73 4.26 15.51
CA ASP A 401 31.96 5.42 14.66
C ASP A 401 30.76 5.88 13.78
N VAL A 402 29.54 5.48 14.13
CA VAL A 402 28.29 5.96 13.51
C VAL A 402 27.51 6.84 14.50
N THR A 403 27.09 8.03 14.09
CA THR A 403 26.26 8.93 14.92
C THR A 403 24.90 8.29 15.21
N THR A 404 24.40 8.48 16.43
CA THR A 404 23.00 8.23 16.77
C THR A 404 22.21 9.54 16.83
N ALA A 405 20.92 9.50 16.52
CA ALA A 405 20.06 10.66 16.75
C ALA A 405 19.84 10.86 18.25
N VAL A 406 19.89 12.13 18.69
CA VAL A 406 19.56 12.50 20.07
C VAL A 406 18.07 12.24 20.30
N ALA A 407 17.76 11.19 21.05
CA ALA A 407 16.39 10.89 21.46
C ALA A 407 15.82 12.03 22.33
N GLY A 408 14.57 12.39 22.11
CA GLY A 408 13.94 13.54 22.76
C GLY A 408 13.00 14.31 21.84
N LYS A 409 12.44 15.39 22.36
CA LYS A 409 11.58 16.31 21.61
C LYS A 409 12.45 17.33 20.87
N TRP A 410 12.54 17.18 19.56
CA TRP A 410 13.04 18.22 18.67
C TRP A 410 11.91 19.24 18.42
N MET A 411 12.24 20.51 18.23
CA MET A 411 11.26 21.54 17.87
C MET A 411 11.47 21.98 16.41
N LEU A 412 10.39 22.04 15.65
CA LEU A 412 10.35 22.42 14.25
C LEU A 412 9.53 23.71 14.08
N GLN A 413 10.16 24.75 13.53
CA GLN A 413 9.51 26.03 13.17
C GLN A 413 9.63 26.28 11.67
N LEU A 414 8.52 26.62 11.01
CA LEU A 414 8.50 27.00 9.59
C LEU A 414 8.75 28.51 9.44
N LEU A 415 9.91 28.88 8.91
CA LEU A 415 10.33 30.28 8.76
C LEU A 415 9.82 30.90 7.45
N SER A 416 9.98 30.18 6.33
CA SER A 416 9.51 30.59 5.01
C SER A 416 9.01 29.39 4.20
N ALA A 417 8.06 29.64 3.30
CA ALA A 417 7.60 28.72 2.27
C ALA A 417 6.95 29.51 1.11
N PRO A 418 6.90 28.96 -0.12
CA PRO A 418 6.33 29.60 -1.31
C PRO A 418 4.99 30.30 -1.07
N ALA A 419 3.96 29.52 -0.71
CA ALA A 419 2.60 30.00 -0.52
C ALA A 419 1.86 29.12 0.50
N GLY A 420 0.95 29.75 1.25
CA GLY A 420 0.07 29.07 2.19
C GLY A 420 0.79 28.35 3.34
N SER A 421 0.09 27.37 3.89
CA SER A 421 0.60 26.38 4.84
C SER A 421 1.33 25.23 4.13
N CYS A 422 2.15 24.50 4.87
CA CYS A 422 2.77 23.26 4.43
C CYS A 422 2.20 22.06 5.21
N ASP A 423 2.00 20.94 4.53
CA ASP A 423 1.71 19.65 5.15
C ASP A 423 3.01 19.11 5.76
N VAL A 424 2.95 18.59 6.99
CA VAL A 424 4.09 17.97 7.70
C VAL A 424 3.73 16.52 7.99
N VAL A 425 4.54 15.59 7.48
CA VAL A 425 4.25 14.16 7.50
C VAL A 425 5.46 13.39 8.00
N ILE A 426 5.27 12.56 9.03
CA ILE A 426 6.28 11.59 9.47
C ILE A 426 6.10 10.29 8.67
N GLN A 427 7.21 9.74 8.20
CA GLN A 427 7.23 8.43 7.56
C GLN A 427 7.02 7.31 8.58
N ARG A 428 6.24 6.30 8.17
CA ARG A 428 5.90 5.14 8.98
C ARG A 428 7.14 4.26 9.20
N ASP A 429 7.42 3.96 10.47
CA ASP A 429 8.63 3.26 10.91
C ASP A 429 8.34 1.88 11.55
N ASP A 430 7.07 1.48 11.62
CA ASP A 430 6.70 0.09 11.92
C ASP A 430 6.47 -0.74 10.64
N ARG A 431 6.74 -2.04 10.75
CA ARG A 431 6.69 -2.98 9.61
C ARG A 431 5.33 -3.66 9.46
N VAL A 432 5.15 -4.40 8.36
CA VAL A 432 3.96 -5.25 8.17
C VAL A 432 3.84 -6.29 9.31
N PRO A 433 2.64 -6.58 9.85
CA PRO A 433 2.46 -7.56 10.92
C PRO A 433 3.13 -8.90 10.63
N GLY A 434 4.00 -9.32 11.57
CA GLY A 434 4.82 -10.53 11.46
C GLY A 434 6.32 -10.25 11.27
N PHE A 435 6.69 -9.09 10.72
CA PHE A 435 8.09 -8.65 10.70
C PHE A 435 8.60 -8.35 12.11
N PRO A 436 9.87 -8.68 12.44
CA PRO A 436 10.44 -8.31 13.73
C PRO A 436 10.43 -6.78 13.88
N PRO A 437 9.95 -6.24 15.02
CA PRO A 437 10.06 -4.82 15.32
C PRO A 437 11.54 -4.40 15.26
N SER A 438 11.83 -3.35 14.49
CA SER A 438 13.15 -2.71 14.42
C SER A 438 13.08 -1.23 14.76
N GLY A 439 12.03 -0.58 14.25
CA GLY A 439 11.78 0.83 14.45
C GLY A 439 10.93 1.15 15.66
N ARG A 440 10.97 2.42 16.04
CA ARG A 440 10.12 3.00 17.09
C ARG A 440 9.53 4.31 16.58
N GLN A 441 8.34 4.19 15.99
CA GLN A 441 7.57 5.28 15.42
C GLN A 441 7.72 6.61 16.19
N SER A 442 8.47 7.53 15.60
CA SER A 442 8.49 8.92 16.02
C SER A 442 7.17 9.60 15.70
N TYR A 443 6.78 10.62 16.46
CA TYR A 443 5.47 11.25 16.34
C TYR A 443 5.53 12.76 16.60
N LEU A 444 4.54 13.50 16.10
CA LEU A 444 4.43 14.94 16.32
C LEU A 444 3.83 15.24 17.70
N VAL A 445 4.26 16.34 18.30
CA VAL A 445 3.82 16.79 19.62
C VAL A 445 3.33 18.24 19.52
N ASP A 446 2.02 18.39 19.71
CA ASP A 446 1.30 19.67 19.71
C ASP A 446 0.51 19.78 21.02
N PRO A 447 0.73 20.82 21.85
CA PRO A 447 -0.02 21.05 23.08
C PRO A 447 -1.54 21.17 22.88
N GLY A 448 -2.00 21.61 21.71
CA GLY A 448 -3.42 21.71 21.37
C GLY A 448 -4.08 20.37 20.98
N TYR A 449 -3.29 19.32 20.70
CA TYR A 449 -3.81 18.06 20.19
C TYR A 449 -4.40 17.16 21.28
N GLN A 450 -5.70 16.90 21.17
CA GLN A 450 -6.42 15.99 22.06
C GLN A 450 -6.34 14.54 21.56
N ILE A 451 -5.59 13.69 22.25
CA ILE A 451 -5.49 12.25 21.93
C ILE A 451 -6.81 11.52 22.25
N TRP A 452 -7.48 11.91 23.34
CA TRP A 452 -8.71 11.30 23.83
C TRP A 452 -9.79 12.35 24.10
N LEU A 453 -11.03 11.99 23.84
CA LEU A 453 -12.19 12.74 24.32
C LEU A 453 -12.36 12.55 25.85
N PRO A 454 -13.05 13.45 26.57
CA PRO A 454 -13.25 13.34 28.02
C PRO A 454 -13.95 12.06 28.49
N ASN A 455 -14.64 11.34 27.59
CA ASN A 455 -15.28 10.05 27.83
C ASN A 455 -14.37 8.84 27.52
N GLY A 456 -13.08 9.04 27.26
CA GLY A 456 -12.11 8.00 26.92
C GLY A 456 -12.24 7.43 25.50
N GLN A 457 -13.09 8.00 24.64
CA GLN A 457 -13.21 7.60 23.24
C GLN A 457 -12.16 8.28 22.36
N TRP A 458 -11.82 7.64 21.25
CA TRP A 458 -11.01 8.26 20.21
C TRP A 458 -11.80 9.40 19.54
N PRO A 459 -11.17 10.56 19.27
CA PRO A 459 -11.78 11.68 18.56
C PRO A 459 -12.15 11.34 17.11
N GLY A 460 -13.16 12.07 16.60
CA GLY A 460 -13.68 12.01 15.22
C GLY A 460 -12.71 12.56 14.17
N PRO A 461 -13.21 12.95 12.99
CA PRO A 461 -12.51 13.88 12.09
C PRO A 461 -12.13 15.18 12.81
N ASP A 462 -11.30 16.01 12.19
CA ASP A 462 -10.91 17.27 12.82
C ASP A 462 -12.10 18.24 12.95
N PRO A 463 -12.15 19.07 14.00
CA PRO A 463 -13.16 20.12 14.09
C PRO A 463 -12.98 21.13 12.95
N VAL A 464 -14.08 21.76 12.53
CA VAL A 464 -14.06 22.86 11.54
C VAL A 464 -14.37 24.17 12.27
N PRO A 465 -13.44 25.15 12.33
CA PRO A 465 -12.04 25.08 11.88
C PRO A 465 -11.16 24.22 12.82
N PRO A 466 -10.01 23.70 12.32
CA PRO A 466 -9.08 22.90 13.11
C PRO A 466 -8.52 23.65 14.33
N LYS A 467 -8.30 22.94 15.43
CA LYS A 467 -7.86 23.50 16.73
C LYS A 467 -6.41 23.17 17.15
N ALA A 468 -5.76 22.29 16.40
CA ALA A 468 -4.45 21.72 16.70
C ALA A 468 -3.71 21.54 15.38
N MET A 469 -2.42 21.90 15.29
CA MET A 469 -1.57 21.71 14.11
C MET A 469 -1.61 20.26 13.61
N ILE A 470 -1.58 19.29 14.52
CA ILE A 470 -1.73 17.86 14.19
C ILE A 470 -3.15 17.60 13.66
N ARG A 471 -3.24 16.99 12.48
CA ARG A 471 -4.50 16.71 11.77
C ARG A 471 -4.77 15.21 11.68
N ARG A 472 -5.99 14.80 11.98
CA ARG A 472 -6.54 13.45 11.72
C ARG A 472 -7.06 13.34 10.29
N ASP A 473 -7.48 14.45 9.72
CA ASP A 473 -7.93 14.53 8.33
C ASP A 473 -6.72 14.57 7.38
N GLY A 474 -6.85 14.00 6.19
CA GLY A 474 -5.76 13.87 5.23
C GLY A 474 -4.63 12.91 5.65
N THR A 475 -4.93 11.93 6.52
CA THR A 475 -4.00 10.89 6.99
C THR A 475 -3.91 9.66 6.08
N LEU A 476 -4.52 9.73 4.89
CA LEU A 476 -4.56 8.65 3.91
C LEU A 476 -3.16 8.21 3.42
N ASN A 477 -3.00 6.90 3.22
CA ASN A 477 -1.92 6.22 2.51
C ASN A 477 -1.41 7.06 1.31
N ALA A 478 -0.11 7.33 1.27
CA ALA A 478 0.47 8.22 0.26
C ALA A 478 0.41 7.69 -1.18
N TYR A 479 0.14 6.40 -1.39
CA TYR A 479 -0.07 5.82 -2.72
C TYR A 479 -1.50 5.97 -3.24
N ALA A 480 -2.41 6.59 -2.46
CA ALA A 480 -3.86 6.50 -2.66
C ALA A 480 -4.54 7.85 -2.93
N TRP A 481 -3.85 8.85 -3.50
CA TRP A 481 -4.40 10.18 -3.80
C TRP A 481 -4.65 10.45 -5.29
N GLY A 482 -4.47 9.45 -6.17
CA GLY A 482 -4.95 9.48 -7.55
C GLY A 482 -6.47 9.63 -7.65
N SER A 483 -6.97 10.11 -8.79
CA SER A 483 -8.41 10.41 -8.95
C SER A 483 -9.27 9.18 -9.26
N GLU A 484 -8.69 8.11 -9.80
CA GLU A 484 -9.40 6.90 -10.22
C GLU A 484 -9.32 5.75 -9.19
N GLN A 485 -8.44 5.88 -8.21
CA GLN A 485 -8.16 4.85 -7.21
C GLN A 485 -9.30 4.70 -6.19
N ILE A 486 -9.81 3.49 -5.99
CA ILE A 486 -10.87 3.22 -5.01
C ILE A 486 -10.24 3.04 -3.62
N ARG A 487 -10.61 3.91 -2.69
CA ARG A 487 -10.00 4.00 -1.35
C ARG A 487 -10.89 3.35 -0.31
N CYS A 488 -10.42 2.28 0.34
CA CYS A 488 -11.19 1.50 1.29
C CYS A 488 -10.79 1.75 2.75
N GLY A 489 -11.74 2.26 3.54
CA GLY A 489 -11.61 2.39 4.99
C GLY A 489 -12.12 1.19 5.77
N ALA A 490 -11.79 1.13 7.06
CA ALA A 490 -12.22 0.08 7.96
C ALA A 490 -13.47 0.49 8.76
N ALA A 491 -14.54 -0.28 8.64
CA ALA A 491 -15.74 -0.21 9.48
C ALA A 491 -15.64 -1.14 10.70
N LEU A 492 -16.39 -0.81 11.76
CA LEU A 492 -16.55 -1.56 12.99
C LEU A 492 -17.91 -2.26 13.07
N GLY A 493 -17.93 -3.44 13.69
CA GLY A 493 -19.16 -4.17 13.99
C GLY A 493 -19.62 -5.06 12.84
N PRO A 494 -20.67 -5.88 13.04
CA PRO A 494 -21.24 -6.68 11.96
C PRO A 494 -21.85 -5.79 10.87
N PHE A 495 -22.03 -6.34 9.67
CA PHE A 495 -22.62 -5.62 8.54
C PHE A 495 -24.09 -5.26 8.73
N SER A 496 -24.80 -5.93 9.65
CA SER A 496 -26.16 -5.58 10.06
C SER A 496 -26.25 -4.36 10.98
N GLU A 497 -25.13 -3.91 11.57
CA GLU A 497 -25.08 -2.78 12.52
C GLU A 497 -24.62 -1.46 11.88
N ASN A 498 -24.92 -0.37 12.61
CA ASN A 498 -24.89 1.02 12.15
C ASN A 498 -23.65 1.40 11.30
N PRO A 499 -23.83 1.84 10.04
CA PRO A 499 -22.73 2.21 9.13
C PRO A 499 -21.78 3.32 9.59
N THR A 500 -22.19 4.20 10.51
CA THR A 500 -21.35 5.37 10.88
C THR A 500 -20.12 5.02 11.72
N ARG A 501 -19.97 3.77 12.14
CA ARG A 501 -18.88 3.33 13.03
C ARG A 501 -17.62 2.96 12.24
N ILE A 502 -16.80 3.96 11.91
CA ILE A 502 -15.46 3.76 11.37
C ILE A 502 -14.47 3.34 12.46
N ALA A 503 -13.46 2.54 12.10
CA ALA A 503 -12.42 2.11 13.02
C ALA A 503 -11.52 3.31 13.40
N PRO A 504 -11.13 3.49 14.68
CA PRO A 504 -10.42 4.70 15.10
C PRO A 504 -9.07 4.92 14.42
N TYR A 505 -8.41 3.83 14.00
CA TYR A 505 -7.16 3.86 13.25
C TYR A 505 -7.35 4.23 11.77
N SER A 506 -8.55 4.01 11.19
CA SER A 506 -8.78 4.16 9.75
C SER A 506 -8.47 5.59 9.34
N SER A 507 -7.43 5.77 8.53
CA SER A 507 -7.02 7.04 7.94
C SER A 507 -8.16 7.71 7.17
N LEU A 508 -8.11 9.04 7.10
CA LEU A 508 -9.14 9.88 6.49
C LEU A 508 -8.62 10.63 5.27
N LEU A 509 -9.53 10.93 4.35
CA LEU A 509 -9.39 11.93 3.30
C LEU A 509 -9.32 13.36 3.88
N LYS A 510 -9.02 14.37 3.05
CA LYS A 510 -8.96 15.79 3.48
C LYS A 510 -10.30 16.37 3.94
N ASP A 511 -11.42 15.71 3.63
CA ASP A 511 -12.78 16.08 4.04
C ASP A 511 -13.27 15.30 5.29
N GLY A 512 -12.38 14.49 5.89
CA GLY A 512 -12.70 13.67 7.07
C GLY A 512 -13.41 12.35 6.77
N ALA A 513 -13.68 12.00 5.51
CA ALA A 513 -14.26 10.71 5.15
C ALA A 513 -13.21 9.58 5.26
N ALA A 514 -13.62 8.38 5.69
CA ALA A 514 -12.71 7.24 5.91
C ALA A 514 -12.24 6.52 4.63
N GLY A 515 -12.52 7.09 3.45
CA GLY A 515 -12.33 6.48 2.14
C GLY A 515 -13.52 6.77 1.23
N ASP A 516 -13.49 6.21 0.03
CA ASP A 516 -14.61 6.26 -0.93
C ASP A 516 -15.72 5.28 -0.56
N LEU A 517 -15.32 4.17 0.06
CA LEU A 517 -16.15 3.09 0.56
C LEU A 517 -15.50 2.53 1.84
N VAL A 518 -16.26 1.78 2.62
CA VAL A 518 -15.74 1.07 3.80
C VAL A 518 -16.15 -0.40 3.80
N ALA A 519 -15.34 -1.25 4.43
CA ALA A 519 -15.66 -2.66 4.68
C ALA A 519 -15.23 -3.04 6.10
N THR A 520 -15.73 -4.15 6.64
CA THR A 520 -15.43 -4.52 8.05
C THR A 520 -13.94 -4.79 8.26
N GLY A 521 -13.28 -3.95 9.04
CA GLY A 521 -11.93 -4.20 9.56
C GLY A 521 -11.94 -4.86 10.95
N ASP A 522 -13.00 -4.63 11.74
CA ASP A 522 -13.14 -5.15 13.10
C ASP A 522 -14.57 -5.55 13.42
N ARG A 523 -14.74 -6.60 14.24
CA ARG A 523 -16.06 -6.95 14.82
C ARG A 523 -16.52 -5.99 15.93
N GLY A 524 -15.70 -5.01 16.31
CA GLY A 524 -16.08 -3.90 17.20
C GLY A 524 -14.92 -3.37 18.05
N MET A 525 -15.14 -2.24 18.73
CA MET A 525 -14.12 -1.53 19.53
C MET A 525 -13.32 -2.41 20.50
N ALA A 526 -14.01 -3.28 21.24
CA ALA A 526 -13.42 -4.21 22.21
C ALA A 526 -13.20 -5.63 21.64
N ARG A 527 -13.63 -5.90 20.40
CA ARG A 527 -13.49 -7.18 19.70
C ARG A 527 -12.87 -6.93 18.34
N ARG A 528 -11.61 -6.47 18.38
CA ARG A 528 -10.85 -6.15 17.16
C ARG A 528 -10.65 -7.38 16.27
N GLY A 529 -10.42 -7.08 15.00
CA GLY A 529 -10.19 -7.99 13.90
C GLY A 529 -11.41 -8.78 13.43
N VAL A 530 -11.33 -9.20 12.17
CA VAL A 530 -12.20 -10.18 11.50
C VAL A 530 -11.41 -11.48 11.26
N LEU A 531 -12.12 -12.59 11.02
CA LEU A 531 -11.47 -13.84 10.64
C LEU A 531 -10.94 -13.75 9.21
N ALA A 532 -9.73 -14.27 8.99
CA ALA A 532 -9.08 -14.40 7.69
C ALA A 532 -8.26 -15.70 7.61
N SER A 533 -8.03 -16.20 6.40
CA SER A 533 -7.25 -17.43 6.17
C SER A 533 -5.76 -17.26 6.44
N GLY A 534 -5.15 -18.28 7.05
CA GLY A 534 -3.71 -18.44 7.17
C GLY A 534 -3.08 -19.13 5.96
N MET A 535 -1.84 -19.58 6.13
CA MET A 535 -1.03 -20.23 5.09
C MET A 535 -1.47 -21.65 4.74
N THR A 536 -2.22 -22.31 5.62
CA THR A 536 -2.65 -23.72 5.49
C THR A 536 -4.15 -23.85 5.72
N PRO A 537 -4.81 -24.92 5.22
CA PRO A 537 -6.26 -25.10 5.34
C PRO A 537 -6.82 -25.08 6.78
N ALA A 538 -5.98 -25.43 7.76
CA ALA A 538 -6.36 -25.46 9.18
C ALA A 538 -6.03 -24.16 9.94
N ALA A 539 -5.37 -23.18 9.29
CA ALA A 539 -4.95 -21.94 9.92
C ALA A 539 -5.96 -20.81 9.62
N MET A 540 -6.49 -20.20 10.68
CA MET A 540 -7.29 -18.97 10.63
C MET A 540 -6.73 -17.97 11.65
N SER A 541 -6.67 -16.69 11.28
CA SER A 541 -6.23 -15.60 12.15
C SER A 541 -7.33 -14.56 12.34
N LEU A 542 -7.24 -13.80 13.42
CA LEU A 542 -7.96 -12.53 13.57
C LEU A 542 -7.06 -11.41 13.08
N VAL A 543 -7.49 -10.69 12.05
CA VAL A 543 -6.75 -9.59 11.42
C VAL A 543 -7.57 -8.31 11.52
N SER A 544 -6.93 -7.23 11.94
CA SER A 544 -7.49 -5.88 12.07
C SER A 544 -6.72 -4.93 11.14
N GLY A 545 -7.40 -3.95 10.55
CA GLY A 545 -6.79 -2.93 9.70
C GLY A 545 -7.58 -2.62 8.45
N THR A 546 -7.28 -1.48 7.82
CA THR A 546 -7.78 -1.19 6.46
C THR A 546 -7.28 -2.22 5.44
N SER A 547 -6.15 -2.88 5.69
CA SER A 547 -5.60 -3.95 4.86
C SER A 547 -6.44 -5.24 4.82
N ILE A 548 -7.40 -5.45 5.73
CA ILE A 548 -8.38 -6.56 5.63
C ILE A 548 -9.77 -6.10 5.18
N ALA A 549 -10.07 -4.79 5.29
CA ALA A 549 -11.25 -4.17 4.67
C ALA A 549 -11.11 -4.07 3.14
N THR A 550 -9.94 -3.65 2.65
CA THR A 550 -9.60 -3.52 1.22
C THR A 550 -9.87 -4.79 0.38
N PRO A 551 -9.42 -5.99 0.79
CA PRO A 551 -9.72 -7.22 0.06
C PRO A 551 -11.19 -7.63 0.12
N ARG A 552 -11.95 -7.24 1.16
CA ARG A 552 -13.42 -7.41 1.18
C ARG A 552 -14.08 -6.57 0.08
N LEU A 553 -13.66 -5.30 -0.08
CA LEU A 553 -14.14 -4.46 -1.17
C LEU A 553 -13.75 -5.03 -2.54
N THR A 554 -12.49 -5.46 -2.70
CA THR A 554 -12.00 -6.11 -3.92
C THR A 554 -12.88 -7.30 -4.31
N ARG A 555 -13.18 -8.18 -3.35
CA ARG A 555 -14.07 -9.33 -3.59
C ARG A 555 -15.45 -8.89 -4.04
N TRP A 556 -16.07 -7.95 -3.33
CA TRP A 556 -17.40 -7.45 -3.66
C TRP A 556 -17.45 -6.83 -5.07
N LEU A 557 -16.44 -6.04 -5.44
CA LEU A 557 -16.36 -5.43 -6.76
C LEU A 557 -16.15 -6.50 -7.84
N ALA A 558 -15.30 -7.50 -7.59
CA ALA A 558 -15.08 -8.60 -8.53
C ALA A 558 -16.34 -9.47 -8.73
N GLU A 559 -17.02 -9.85 -7.64
CA GLU A 559 -18.31 -10.58 -7.67
C GLU A 559 -19.37 -9.78 -8.46
N THR A 560 -19.49 -8.48 -8.17
CA THR A 560 -20.38 -7.55 -8.91
C THR A 560 -20.04 -7.51 -10.40
N MET A 561 -18.77 -7.29 -10.75
CA MET A 561 -18.28 -7.23 -12.13
C MET A 561 -18.54 -8.51 -12.92
N ALA A 562 -18.45 -9.68 -12.29
CA ALA A 562 -18.75 -10.96 -12.93
C ALA A 562 -20.25 -11.17 -13.11
N SER A 563 -21.10 -10.65 -12.22
CA SER A 563 -22.57 -10.74 -12.35
C SER A 563 -23.18 -9.81 -13.41
N LEU A 564 -22.56 -8.66 -13.68
CA LEU A 564 -23.08 -7.65 -14.61
C LEU A 564 -22.74 -7.96 -16.08
N ALA A 565 -23.62 -7.53 -16.99
CA ALA A 565 -23.31 -7.52 -18.41
C ALA A 565 -22.18 -6.53 -18.72
N GLU A 566 -21.42 -6.77 -19.80
CA GLU A 566 -20.22 -5.98 -20.12
C GLU A 566 -20.50 -4.47 -20.29
N ALA A 567 -21.69 -4.10 -20.75
CA ALA A 567 -22.13 -2.71 -20.91
C ALA A 567 -22.52 -2.02 -19.59
N GLU A 568 -22.86 -2.78 -18.55
CA GLU A 568 -23.35 -2.31 -17.24
C GLU A 568 -22.24 -2.22 -16.19
N ARG A 569 -21.05 -2.77 -16.49
CA ARG A 569 -19.91 -2.77 -15.59
C ARG A 569 -19.43 -1.34 -15.31
N PRO A 570 -19.25 -0.94 -14.03
CA PRO A 570 -18.74 0.38 -13.70
C PRO A 570 -17.30 0.54 -14.23
N LYS A 571 -17.07 1.64 -14.95
CA LYS A 571 -15.82 1.99 -15.62
C LYS A 571 -15.00 2.97 -14.78
N THR A 572 -15.67 3.80 -13.99
CA THR A 572 -15.04 4.85 -13.17
C THR A 572 -15.21 4.57 -11.68
N ARG A 573 -14.39 5.21 -10.86
CA ARG A 573 -14.50 5.21 -9.39
C ARG A 573 -15.89 5.68 -8.93
N ASP A 574 -16.41 6.76 -9.51
CA ASP A 574 -17.71 7.32 -9.13
C ASP A 574 -18.88 6.38 -9.47
N GLU A 575 -18.81 5.64 -10.58
CA GLU A 575 -19.79 4.59 -10.92
C GLU A 575 -19.76 3.43 -9.90
N VAL A 576 -18.59 3.05 -9.38
CA VAL A 576 -18.48 2.04 -8.30
C VAL A 576 -19.09 2.55 -7.00
N ILE A 577 -18.82 3.81 -6.61
CA ILE A 577 -19.40 4.42 -5.41
C ILE A 577 -20.93 4.51 -5.55
N ALA A 578 -21.44 4.93 -6.72
CA ALA A 578 -22.87 4.99 -7.01
C ALA A 578 -23.54 3.61 -6.92
N LEU A 579 -22.89 2.56 -7.44
CA LEU A 579 -23.39 1.19 -7.35
C LEU A 579 -23.44 0.68 -5.89
N ALA A 580 -22.42 0.99 -5.08
CA ALA A 580 -22.42 0.65 -3.65
C ALA A 580 -23.53 1.37 -2.87
N ARG A 581 -23.73 2.68 -3.13
CA ARG A 581 -24.85 3.45 -2.58
C ARG A 581 -26.21 2.86 -2.97
N ALA A 582 -26.38 2.45 -4.23
CA ALA A 582 -27.61 1.82 -4.71
C ALA A 582 -27.88 0.46 -4.02
N ALA A 583 -26.84 -0.35 -3.77
CA ALA A 583 -26.95 -1.61 -3.06
C ALA A 583 -27.37 -1.46 -1.59
N ARG A 584 -27.15 -0.29 -0.97
CA ARG A 584 -27.54 0.04 0.41
C ARG A 584 -28.16 1.44 0.50
N PHE A 585 -29.26 1.64 -0.23
CA PHE A 585 -30.01 2.89 -0.21
C PHE A 585 -30.37 3.33 1.22
N GLY A 586 -30.18 4.63 1.51
CA GLY A 586 -30.43 5.23 2.82
C GLY A 586 -29.29 5.07 3.84
N TRP A 587 -28.19 4.40 3.49
CA TRP A 587 -26.99 4.35 4.32
C TRP A 587 -26.16 5.64 4.11
N PRO A 588 -25.56 6.22 5.16
CA PRO A 588 -24.69 7.39 5.06
C PRO A 588 -23.38 7.04 4.36
N ASP A 589 -22.75 8.06 3.77
CA ASP A 589 -21.43 7.94 3.17
C ASP A 589 -20.31 7.87 4.24
N PRO A 590 -19.16 7.23 3.93
CA PRO A 590 -18.93 6.41 2.72
C PRO A 590 -19.72 5.08 2.77
N PRO A 591 -20.24 4.58 1.64
CA PRO A 591 -21.07 3.37 1.60
C PRO A 591 -20.28 2.13 2.03
N ARG A 592 -20.96 1.26 2.78
CA ARG A 592 -20.36 0.03 3.33
C ARG A 592 -20.61 -1.18 2.42
N VAL A 593 -19.56 -1.95 2.15
CA VAL A 593 -19.62 -3.21 1.41
C VAL A 593 -18.95 -4.34 2.21
N ASP A 594 -19.67 -5.44 2.41
CA ASP A 594 -19.14 -6.65 3.04
C ASP A 594 -19.72 -7.89 2.32
N PRO A 595 -18.97 -8.50 1.40
CA PRO A 595 -19.36 -9.76 0.77
C PRO A 595 -19.16 -10.93 1.74
N LYS A 596 -19.85 -12.04 1.49
CA LYS A 596 -19.77 -13.25 2.31
C LYS A 596 -18.43 -13.97 2.13
N MET A 597 -17.75 -14.28 3.23
CA MET A 597 -16.53 -15.09 3.24
C MET A 597 -16.85 -16.60 3.27
N PRO A 598 -15.92 -17.47 2.79
CA PRO A 598 -16.10 -18.93 2.87
C PRO A 598 -16.21 -19.48 4.30
N TRP A 599 -15.66 -18.75 5.27
CA TRP A 599 -15.63 -19.08 6.70
C TRP A 599 -16.67 -18.30 7.53
N ASP A 600 -17.54 -17.51 6.90
CA ASP A 600 -18.67 -16.92 7.59
C ASP A 600 -19.71 -18.02 7.85
N ILE A 601 -19.79 -18.46 9.11
CA ILE A 601 -20.83 -19.37 9.59
C ILE A 601 -22.19 -18.72 9.31
N GLY A 602 -23.07 -19.42 8.59
CA GLY A 602 -24.45 -18.95 8.41
C GLY A 602 -25.21 -18.99 9.73
N GLU A 603 -26.03 -17.98 9.98
CA GLU A 603 -27.05 -18.00 11.05
C GLU A 603 -28.12 -19.06 10.77
#